data_AF-R7A2A8-F1
#
_entry.id   AF-R7A2A8-F1
#
_cell.length_a   1.000
_cell.length_b   1.000
_cell.length_c   1.000
_cell.angle_alpha   90.00
_cell.angle_beta   90.00
_cell.angle_gamma   90.00
#
_symmetry.space_group_name_H-M   'P 1'
#
loop_
_entity.id
_entity.type
_entity.pdbx_description
1 polymer ?
#
loop_
_entity_poly.entity_id
_entity_poly.type
_entity_poly.pdbx_seq_one_letter_code
_entity_poly.pdbx_strand_id
1 'polypeptide(L)'
;MGLFENIFKWKRRDDEPEYEIEDWNEIVYDRDDLQINDKKQRKEYVQGCLEQIAEASKELEELEFEYNMVTSYLKDMEEIEALPEEEREILCECAKKIDALEEQQSGFRERKNRLDDGKFRQMQRLEEEVQEGLEKLTEAEHYQDLIKRDLRRLDGEKQAYTFRKNELRHVIADTRSMTIVCSVAVIACILLLLLLQFTLQLDTKIGYLLAAGIGAVAITLIYIKHMDAKRELEQVENGISRIIRLQNTVKIRYVNNTHLLDYLYMKYDVSSAGELGKSWQRYQDEKEERHSYQQAERELDQYQKELLHTLRRYQVKDPMIWLHQTRAILDKKEMVEIRHNLIIRRQSLRRRMDYNKEVIAGKAQAEIKDLAEKYPRYAKEILNIVDQYADSEKK
;
A
#
# COMPACT_ATOMS: atom_id res chain seq x y z
N MET A 1 -1.87 -30.14 -7.67
CA MET A 1 -2.61 -29.53 -8.79
C MET A 1 -1.63 -28.84 -9.74
N GLY A 2 -0.76 -29.60 -10.43
CA GLY A 2 0.39 -29.02 -11.15
C GLY A 2 0.60 -29.51 -12.59
N LEU A 3 -0.35 -30.25 -13.17
CA LEU A 3 -0.21 -30.79 -14.53
C LEU A 3 -0.68 -29.80 -15.62
N PHE A 4 -1.56 -28.86 -15.29
CA PHE A 4 -2.06 -27.88 -16.26
C PHE A 4 -1.22 -26.60 -16.33
N GLU A 5 -0.50 -26.21 -15.28
CA GLU A 5 0.25 -24.94 -15.27
C GLU A 5 1.39 -24.86 -16.30
N ASN A 6 1.95 -26.00 -16.71
CA ASN A 6 3.06 -26.03 -17.68
C ASN A 6 2.61 -26.02 -19.14
N ILE A 7 1.34 -26.33 -19.43
CA ILE A 7 0.80 -26.28 -20.81
C ILE A 7 0.51 -24.84 -21.25
N PHE A 8 0.27 -23.94 -20.28
CA PHE A 8 -0.29 -22.60 -20.53
C PHE A 8 0.70 -21.44 -20.27
N LYS A 9 1.98 -21.69 -20.03
CA LYS A 9 3.02 -20.63 -20.06
C LYS A 9 3.38 -20.30 -21.52
N TRP A 10 2.47 -19.61 -22.22
CA TRP A 10 2.73 -19.05 -23.54
C TRP A 10 3.62 -17.81 -23.42
N LYS A 11 4.92 -18.03 -23.61
CA LYS A 11 5.87 -16.98 -23.95
C LYS A 11 6.02 -16.98 -25.46
N ARG A 12 5.89 -15.81 -26.10
CA ARG A 12 6.27 -15.63 -27.52
C ARG A 12 7.67 -16.21 -27.73
N ARG A 13 7.76 -17.28 -28.50
CA ARG A 13 8.98 -17.74 -29.14
C ARG A 13 8.67 -17.75 -30.62
N ASP A 14 9.11 -16.70 -31.30
CA ASP A 14 9.04 -16.52 -32.76
C ASP A 14 10.14 -17.34 -33.48
N ASP A 15 10.51 -18.48 -32.92
CA ASP A 15 11.51 -19.35 -33.51
C ASP A 15 10.80 -20.69 -33.76
N GLU A 16 10.46 -20.97 -35.02
CA GLU A 16 10.38 -22.36 -35.48
C GLU A 16 11.69 -23.01 -35.00
N PRO A 17 11.66 -24.03 -34.12
CA PRO A 17 12.85 -24.83 -33.94
C PRO A 17 13.05 -25.55 -35.27
N GLU A 18 13.88 -24.96 -36.12
CA GLU A 18 14.56 -25.63 -37.19
C GLU A 18 15.35 -26.73 -36.47
N TYR A 19 14.77 -27.93 -36.44
CA TYR A 19 15.47 -29.10 -35.94
C TYR A 19 16.61 -29.32 -36.92
N GLU A 20 17.79 -28.77 -36.64
CA GLU A 20 19.03 -29.22 -37.26
C GLU A 20 19.09 -30.73 -37.04
N ILE A 21 18.97 -31.45 -38.16
CA ILE A 21 18.77 -32.89 -38.22
C ILE A 21 20.13 -33.53 -37.89
N GLU A 22 20.41 -33.72 -36.61
CA GLU A 22 21.59 -34.47 -36.17
C GLU A 22 21.37 -35.99 -36.28
N ASP A 23 22.44 -36.68 -36.67
CA ASP A 23 22.62 -38.11 -37.01
C ASP A 23 22.22 -39.11 -35.90
N TRP A 24 21.69 -38.63 -34.77
CA TRP A 24 21.31 -39.41 -33.59
C TRP A 24 19.86 -39.94 -33.62
N ASN A 25 19.06 -39.55 -34.62
CA ASN A 25 17.66 -39.97 -34.76
C ASN A 25 17.48 -41.33 -35.46
N GLU A 26 18.54 -41.92 -36.01
CA GLU A 26 18.47 -43.23 -36.64
C GLU A 26 18.86 -44.33 -35.64
N ILE A 27 17.90 -45.20 -35.30
CA ILE A 27 18.22 -46.42 -34.55
C ILE A 27 19.06 -47.32 -35.46
N VAL A 28 20.36 -47.36 -35.18
CA VAL A 28 21.32 -48.21 -35.91
C VAL A 28 21.22 -49.63 -35.37
N TYR A 29 20.71 -50.54 -36.19
CA TYR A 29 20.75 -51.97 -35.92
C TYR A 29 22.04 -52.55 -36.51
N ASP A 30 23.13 -52.49 -35.73
CA ASP A 30 24.39 -53.08 -36.17
C ASP A 30 24.38 -54.60 -35.93
N ARG A 31 24.29 -55.36 -37.02
CA ARG A 31 24.22 -56.84 -37.01
C ARG A 31 25.57 -57.48 -37.22
N ASP A 32 26.57 -56.72 -37.64
CA ASP A 32 27.84 -57.26 -38.15
C ASP A 32 28.69 -57.90 -37.05
N ASP A 33 28.49 -57.50 -35.79
CA ASP A 33 29.19 -58.06 -34.61
C ASP A 33 28.35 -59.07 -33.79
N LEU A 34 27.11 -59.38 -34.20
CA LEU A 34 26.20 -60.22 -33.40
C LEU A 34 26.53 -61.72 -33.53
N GLN A 35 27.03 -62.36 -32.45
CA GLN A 35 27.23 -63.81 -32.44
C GLN A 35 25.92 -64.56 -32.16
N ILE A 36 25.14 -64.79 -33.21
CA ILE A 36 23.83 -65.47 -33.14
C ILE A 36 23.89 -66.88 -32.56
N ASN A 37 25.06 -67.53 -32.51
CA ASN A 37 25.24 -68.83 -31.87
C ASN A 37 25.26 -68.75 -30.33
N ASP A 38 25.60 -67.59 -29.75
CA ASP A 38 25.55 -67.39 -28.30
C ASP A 38 24.10 -67.12 -27.86
N LYS A 39 23.60 -67.95 -26.95
CA LYS A 39 22.25 -67.84 -26.38
C LYS A 39 22.08 -66.56 -25.57
N LYS A 40 23.15 -66.06 -24.93
CA LYS A 40 23.08 -64.87 -24.09
C LYS A 40 22.96 -63.60 -24.93
N GLN A 41 23.83 -63.43 -25.93
CA GLN A 41 23.77 -62.29 -26.85
C GLN A 41 22.46 -62.26 -27.67
N ARG A 42 21.98 -63.42 -28.13
CA ARG A 42 20.67 -63.51 -28.81
C ARG A 42 19.53 -63.07 -27.91
N LYS A 43 19.56 -63.44 -26.63
CA LYS A 43 18.54 -63.04 -25.66
C LYS A 43 18.61 -61.54 -25.37
N GLU A 44 19.79 -60.99 -25.12
CA GLU A 44 20.00 -59.56 -24.87
C GLU A 44 19.58 -58.69 -26.06
N TYR A 45 19.87 -59.13 -27.29
CA TYR A 45 19.47 -58.41 -28.51
C TYR A 45 17.94 -58.40 -28.72
N VAL A 46 17.28 -59.56 -28.57
CA VAL A 46 15.82 -59.66 -28.68
C VAL A 46 15.14 -58.91 -27.54
N GLN A 47 15.69 -58.94 -26.31
CA GLN A 47 15.19 -58.13 -25.19
C GLN A 47 15.35 -56.64 -25.45
N GLY A 48 16.47 -56.17 -25.98
CA GLY A 48 16.65 -54.76 -26.36
C GLY A 48 15.65 -54.28 -27.41
N CYS A 49 15.32 -55.13 -28.41
CA CYS A 49 14.27 -54.82 -29.38
C CYS A 49 12.87 -54.76 -28.73
N LEU A 50 12.59 -55.63 -27.75
CA LEU A 50 11.32 -55.64 -27.01
C LEU A 50 11.20 -54.45 -26.05
N GLU A 51 12.29 -54.04 -25.40
CA GLU A 51 12.36 -52.83 -24.57
C GLU A 51 12.13 -51.57 -25.43
N GLN A 52 12.68 -51.50 -26.65
CA GLN A 52 12.41 -50.41 -27.58
C GLN A 52 10.93 -50.35 -28.00
N ILE A 53 10.29 -51.52 -28.21
CA ILE A 53 8.86 -51.59 -28.51
C ILE A 53 8.03 -51.15 -27.29
N ALA A 54 8.42 -51.55 -26.09
CA ALA A 54 7.71 -51.19 -24.86
C ALA A 54 7.81 -49.68 -24.57
N GLU A 55 9.01 -49.10 -24.67
CA GLU A 55 9.24 -47.66 -24.49
C GLU A 55 8.49 -46.84 -25.54
N ALA A 56 8.55 -47.26 -26.81
CA ALA A 56 7.77 -46.64 -27.89
C ALA A 56 6.26 -46.72 -27.64
N SER A 57 5.77 -47.84 -27.09
CA SER A 57 4.34 -48.02 -26.81
C SER A 57 3.87 -47.11 -25.67
N LYS A 58 4.67 -46.97 -24.62
CA LYS A 58 4.39 -46.05 -23.51
C LYS A 58 4.37 -44.58 -23.96
N GLU A 59 5.38 -44.17 -24.73
CA GLU A 59 5.42 -42.84 -25.34
C GLU A 59 4.25 -42.61 -26.30
N LEU A 60 3.82 -43.64 -27.05
CA LEU A 60 2.61 -43.54 -27.89
C LEU A 60 1.35 -43.28 -27.08
N GLU A 61 1.16 -43.92 -25.92
CA GLU A 61 0.00 -43.66 -25.05
C GLU A 61 -0.01 -42.21 -24.53
N GLU A 62 1.14 -41.69 -24.09
CA GLU A 62 1.27 -40.30 -23.65
C GLU A 62 1.02 -39.30 -24.78
N LEU A 63 1.58 -39.57 -25.97
CA LEU A 63 1.36 -38.76 -27.17
C LEU A 63 -0.09 -38.80 -27.66
N GLU A 64 -0.74 -39.96 -27.59
CA GLU A 64 -2.14 -40.12 -27.98
C GLU A 64 -3.06 -39.35 -27.02
N PHE A 65 -2.77 -39.36 -25.73
CA PHE A 65 -3.48 -38.54 -24.75
C PHE A 65 -3.36 -37.05 -25.06
N GLU A 66 -2.13 -36.54 -25.28
CA GLU A 66 -1.92 -35.14 -25.65
C GLU A 66 -2.59 -34.79 -26.98
N TYR A 67 -2.54 -35.69 -27.97
CA TYR A 67 -3.15 -35.50 -29.28
C TYR A 67 -4.68 -35.38 -29.16
N ASN A 68 -5.30 -36.25 -28.36
CA ASN A 68 -6.73 -36.23 -28.11
C ASN A 68 -7.16 -34.95 -27.39
N MET A 69 -6.37 -34.46 -26.44
CA MET A 69 -6.60 -33.17 -25.79
C MET A 69 -6.54 -32.00 -26.78
N VAL A 70 -5.46 -31.89 -27.57
CA VAL A 70 -5.32 -30.81 -28.57
C VAL A 70 -6.44 -30.85 -29.61
N THR A 71 -6.87 -32.05 -30.00
CA THR A 71 -7.99 -32.24 -30.93
C THR A 71 -9.32 -31.85 -30.30
N SER A 72 -9.53 -32.15 -29.02
CA SER A 72 -10.68 -31.69 -28.24
C SER A 72 -10.76 -30.17 -28.23
N TYR A 73 -9.64 -29.50 -27.95
CA TYR A 73 -9.58 -28.05 -27.93
C TYR A 73 -9.84 -27.42 -29.30
N LEU A 74 -9.24 -27.94 -30.37
CA LEU A 74 -9.53 -27.46 -31.72
C LEU A 74 -11.01 -27.59 -32.08
N LYS A 75 -11.63 -28.71 -31.70
CA LYS A 75 -13.07 -28.89 -31.87
C LYS A 75 -13.86 -27.86 -31.07
N ASP A 76 -13.52 -27.63 -29.81
CA ASP A 76 -14.16 -26.62 -28.97
C ASP A 76 -14.06 -25.21 -29.60
N MET A 77 -12.93 -24.86 -30.23
CA MET A 77 -12.80 -23.58 -30.96
C MET A 77 -13.75 -23.51 -32.17
N GLU A 78 -13.88 -24.61 -32.91
CA GLU A 78 -14.78 -24.69 -34.07
C GLU A 78 -16.24 -24.56 -33.63
N GLU A 79 -16.64 -25.21 -32.54
CA GLU A 79 -18.00 -25.10 -31.98
C GLU A 79 -18.30 -23.66 -31.52
N ILE A 80 -17.31 -22.96 -30.93
CA ILE A 80 -17.44 -21.56 -30.51
C ILE A 80 -17.55 -20.61 -31.72
N GLU A 81 -16.80 -20.85 -32.80
CA GLU A 81 -16.92 -20.05 -34.03
C GLU A 81 -18.20 -20.32 -34.81
N ALA A 82 -18.74 -21.53 -34.71
CA ALA A 82 -19.97 -21.94 -35.36
C ALA A 82 -21.24 -21.43 -34.65
N LEU A 83 -21.10 -20.74 -33.51
CA LEU A 83 -22.22 -20.15 -32.78
C LEU A 83 -23.00 -19.13 -33.64
N PRO A 84 -24.34 -19.08 -33.51
CA PRO A 84 -25.15 -18.00 -34.06
C PRO A 84 -24.65 -16.62 -33.62
N GLU A 85 -24.78 -15.61 -34.48
CA GLU A 85 -24.28 -14.26 -34.17
C GLU A 85 -24.85 -13.69 -32.87
N GLU A 86 -26.14 -13.94 -32.57
CA GLU A 86 -26.80 -13.52 -31.34
C GLU A 86 -26.16 -14.11 -30.08
N GLU A 87 -25.81 -15.39 -30.12
CA GLU A 87 -25.25 -16.11 -28.97
C GLU A 87 -23.75 -15.86 -28.82
N ARG A 88 -23.05 -15.66 -29.95
CA ARG A 88 -21.67 -15.16 -29.95
C ARG A 88 -21.58 -13.77 -29.35
N GLU A 89 -22.56 -12.91 -29.60
CA GLU A 89 -22.61 -11.56 -29.01
C GLU A 89 -22.77 -11.64 -27.49
N ILE A 90 -23.68 -12.47 -26.98
CA ILE A 90 -23.84 -12.73 -25.53
C ILE A 90 -22.53 -13.25 -24.90
N LEU A 91 -21.86 -14.19 -25.59
CA LEU A 91 -20.61 -14.78 -25.13
C LEU A 91 -19.47 -13.74 -25.11
N CYS A 92 -19.39 -12.89 -26.12
CA CYS A 92 -18.47 -11.75 -26.18
C CYS A 92 -18.77 -10.73 -25.09
N GLU A 93 -20.03 -10.39 -24.82
CA GLU A 93 -20.39 -9.47 -23.74
C GLU A 93 -19.98 -10.02 -22.36
N CYS A 94 -20.22 -11.31 -22.11
CA CYS A 94 -19.76 -11.97 -20.89
C CYS A 94 -18.23 -11.92 -20.77
N ALA A 95 -17.52 -12.26 -21.84
CA ALA A 95 -16.06 -12.22 -21.87
C ALA A 95 -15.49 -10.80 -21.66
N LYS A 96 -16.12 -9.76 -22.23
CA LYS A 96 -15.73 -8.35 -22.02
C LYS A 96 -15.88 -7.95 -20.56
N LYS A 97 -17.00 -8.33 -19.94
CA LYS A 97 -17.26 -8.02 -18.53
C LYS A 97 -16.30 -8.76 -17.61
N ILE A 98 -15.97 -10.02 -17.90
CA ILE A 98 -14.98 -10.77 -17.12
C ILE A 98 -13.59 -10.11 -17.23
N ASP A 99 -13.10 -9.81 -18.43
CA ASP A 99 -11.77 -9.17 -18.62
C ASP A 99 -11.71 -7.80 -17.93
N ALA A 100 -12.76 -6.99 -18.03
CA ALA A 100 -12.85 -5.70 -17.34
C ALA A 100 -12.88 -5.83 -15.80
N LEU A 101 -13.64 -6.80 -15.27
CA LEU A 101 -13.71 -7.05 -13.83
C LEU A 101 -12.39 -7.63 -13.28
N GLU A 102 -11.70 -8.48 -14.03
CA GLU A 102 -10.37 -8.99 -13.66
C GLU A 102 -9.32 -7.88 -13.64
N GLU A 103 -9.34 -6.97 -14.62
CA GLU A 103 -8.48 -5.79 -14.64
C GLU A 103 -8.75 -4.88 -13.42
N GLN A 104 -10.04 -4.63 -13.12
CA GLN A 104 -10.44 -3.86 -11.93
C GLN A 104 -9.95 -4.53 -10.62
N GLN A 105 -10.03 -5.86 -10.51
CA GLN A 105 -9.57 -6.59 -9.33
C GLN A 105 -8.05 -6.61 -9.17
N SER A 106 -7.30 -6.76 -10.26
CA SER A 106 -5.83 -6.71 -10.24
C SER A 106 -5.33 -5.33 -9.80
N GLY A 107 -5.94 -4.26 -10.32
CA GLY A 107 -5.65 -2.89 -9.90
C GLY A 107 -5.94 -2.64 -8.42
N PHE A 108 -6.92 -3.31 -7.82
CA PHE A 108 -7.19 -3.23 -6.38
C PHE A 108 -6.10 -3.91 -5.55
N ARG A 109 -5.60 -5.09 -5.98
CA ARG A 109 -4.59 -5.86 -5.24
C ARG A 109 -3.20 -5.20 -5.25
N GLU A 110 -2.86 -4.45 -6.29
CA GLU A 110 -1.53 -3.84 -6.45
C GLU A 110 -1.36 -2.50 -5.71
N ARG A 111 -2.41 -1.92 -5.14
CA ARG A 111 -2.32 -0.60 -4.48
C ARG A 111 -1.60 -0.68 -3.13
N LYS A 112 -0.49 0.08 -3.05
CA LYS A 112 0.37 0.19 -1.85
C LYS A 112 -0.21 1.04 -0.70
N ASN A 113 -1.29 1.80 -0.91
CA ASN A 113 -1.82 2.76 0.06
C ASN A 113 -3.02 2.23 0.88
N ARG A 114 -3.08 0.93 1.14
CA ARG A 114 -4.15 0.32 1.95
C ARG A 114 -4.00 0.68 3.43
N LEU A 115 -5.11 0.96 4.12
CA LEU A 115 -5.12 1.10 5.56
C LEU A 115 -4.77 -0.26 6.19
N ASP A 116 -3.96 -0.24 7.25
CA ASP A 116 -3.70 -1.46 8.00
C ASP A 116 -5.02 -2.07 8.51
N ASP A 117 -5.15 -3.40 8.44
CA ASP A 117 -6.39 -4.09 8.78
C ASP A 117 -6.79 -3.87 10.25
N GLY A 118 -5.82 -3.66 11.15
CA GLY A 118 -6.07 -3.28 12.54
C GLY A 118 -6.72 -1.91 12.63
N LYS A 119 -6.18 -0.92 11.91
CA LYS A 119 -6.69 0.45 11.87
C LYS A 119 -8.05 0.53 11.17
N PHE A 120 -8.29 -0.26 10.13
CA PHE A 120 -9.61 -0.37 9.49
C PHE A 120 -10.69 -0.85 10.47
N ARG A 121 -10.41 -1.93 11.21
CA ARG A 121 -11.36 -2.45 12.23
C ARG A 121 -11.60 -1.47 13.36
N GLN A 122 -10.58 -0.72 13.77
CA GLN A 122 -10.74 0.34 14.76
C GLN A 122 -11.67 1.44 14.26
N MET A 123 -11.43 1.98 13.07
CA MET A 123 -12.28 3.01 12.48
C MET A 123 -13.72 2.51 12.27
N GLN A 124 -13.89 1.25 11.88
CA GLN A 124 -15.22 0.62 11.76
C GLN A 124 -15.98 0.59 13.09
N ARG A 125 -15.30 0.33 14.23
CA ARG A 125 -15.96 0.37 15.55
C ARG A 125 -16.34 1.79 15.97
N LEU A 126 -15.62 2.79 15.49
CA LEU A 126 -15.83 4.19 15.85
C LEU A 126 -16.72 4.93 14.84
N GLU A 127 -17.23 4.25 13.81
CA GLU A 127 -17.97 4.84 12.68
C GLU A 127 -19.16 5.70 13.14
N GLU A 128 -19.91 5.28 14.16
CA GLU A 128 -21.06 6.02 14.68
C GLU A 128 -20.65 7.28 15.48
N GLU A 129 -19.49 7.24 16.14
CA GLU A 129 -19.03 8.30 17.06
C GLU A 129 -17.92 9.19 16.49
N VAL A 130 -17.33 8.84 15.34
CA VAL A 130 -16.17 9.55 14.78
C VAL A 130 -16.51 10.97 14.39
N GLN A 131 -17.70 11.21 13.85
CA GLN A 131 -18.08 12.54 13.38
C GLN A 131 -18.27 13.51 14.55
N GLU A 132 -19.00 13.08 15.58
CA GLU A 132 -19.13 13.82 16.84
C GLU A 132 -17.76 13.97 17.53
N GLY A 133 -16.94 12.91 17.49
CA GLY A 133 -15.58 12.91 17.99
C GLY A 133 -14.72 13.99 17.34
N LEU A 134 -14.71 14.04 16.01
CA LEU A 134 -13.97 15.00 15.20
C LEU A 134 -14.40 16.45 15.49
N GLU A 135 -15.70 16.70 15.60
CA GLU A 135 -16.24 18.01 15.96
C GLU A 135 -15.74 18.43 17.35
N LYS A 136 -15.93 17.59 18.38
CA LYS A 136 -15.47 17.86 19.74
C LYS A 136 -13.96 18.11 19.82
N LEU A 137 -13.19 17.33 19.07
CA LEU A 137 -11.73 17.43 19.05
C LEU A 137 -11.28 18.74 18.38
N THR A 138 -11.91 19.10 17.26
CA THR A 138 -11.66 20.36 16.56
C THR A 138 -12.01 21.57 17.43
N GLU A 139 -13.16 21.53 18.11
CA GLU A 139 -13.59 22.58 19.03
C GLU A 139 -12.64 22.72 20.22
N ALA A 140 -12.21 21.61 20.82
CA ALA A 140 -11.28 21.62 21.93
C ALA A 140 -9.90 22.15 21.53
N GLU A 141 -9.39 21.78 20.36
CA GLU A 141 -8.13 22.31 19.80
C GLU A 141 -8.23 23.81 19.52
N HIS A 142 -9.34 24.25 18.92
CA HIS A 142 -9.58 25.67 18.66
C HIS A 142 -9.66 26.47 19.98
N TYR A 143 -10.40 25.96 20.96
CA TYR A 143 -10.52 26.57 22.27
C TYR A 143 -9.17 26.67 22.99
N GLN A 144 -8.31 25.66 22.84
CA GLN A 144 -6.95 25.67 23.38
C GLN A 144 -6.13 26.84 22.83
N ASP A 145 -6.25 27.13 21.53
CA ASP A 145 -5.54 28.22 20.90
C ASP A 145 -6.07 29.59 21.31
N LEU A 146 -7.37 29.72 21.55
CA LEU A 146 -7.97 30.93 22.15
C LEU A 146 -7.41 31.16 23.56
N ILE A 147 -7.38 30.12 24.41
CA ILE A 147 -6.81 30.21 25.76
C ILE A 147 -5.33 30.63 25.72
N LYS A 148 -4.53 30.08 24.81
CA LYS A 148 -3.12 30.46 24.64
C LYS A 148 -2.98 31.94 24.25
N ARG A 149 -3.84 32.45 23.35
CA ARG A 149 -3.83 33.87 22.96
C ARG A 149 -4.18 34.78 24.14
N ASP A 150 -5.19 34.40 24.93
CA ASP A 150 -5.58 35.15 26.12
C ASP A 150 -4.46 35.16 27.18
N LEU A 151 -3.78 34.02 27.40
CA LEU A 151 -2.62 33.96 28.29
C LEU A 151 -1.49 34.88 27.84
N ARG A 152 -1.16 34.88 26.53
CA ARG A 152 -0.13 35.78 25.97
C ARG A 152 -0.50 37.25 26.13
N ARG A 153 -1.78 37.59 25.91
CA ARG A 153 -2.29 38.95 26.11
C ARG A 153 -2.16 39.38 27.57
N LEU A 154 -2.64 38.55 28.50
CA LEU A 154 -2.56 38.85 29.94
C LEU A 154 -1.12 38.97 30.43
N ASP A 155 -0.20 38.18 29.88
CA ASP A 155 1.23 38.26 30.21
C ASP A 155 1.85 39.57 29.70
N GLY A 156 1.48 39.99 28.48
CA GLY A 156 1.87 41.30 27.94
C GLY A 156 1.32 42.46 28.77
N GLU A 157 0.03 42.42 29.16
CA GLU A 157 -0.57 43.41 30.04
C GLU A 157 0.15 43.44 31.40
N LYS A 158 0.39 42.27 32.02
CA LYS A 158 1.14 42.18 33.28
C LYS A 158 2.53 42.82 33.18
N GLN A 159 3.24 42.60 32.07
CA GLN A 159 4.57 43.15 31.87
C GLN A 159 4.54 44.68 31.71
N ALA A 160 3.54 45.22 31.00
CA ALA A 160 3.33 46.67 30.90
C ALA A 160 3.07 47.32 32.27
N TYR A 161 2.20 46.72 33.09
CA TYR A 161 1.95 47.21 34.46
C TYR A 161 3.18 47.07 35.36
N THR A 162 3.94 45.99 35.22
CA THR A 162 5.18 45.78 35.99
C THR A 162 6.24 46.82 35.61
N PHE A 163 6.35 47.17 34.33
CA PHE A 163 7.22 48.24 33.87
C PHE A 163 6.79 49.59 34.47
N ARG A 164 5.50 49.93 34.39
CA ARG A 164 4.96 51.17 34.97
C ARG A 164 5.18 51.26 36.48
N LYS A 165 5.01 50.14 37.18
CA LYS A 165 5.31 50.02 38.61
C LYS A 165 6.77 50.37 38.92
N ASN A 166 7.71 49.85 38.13
CA ASN A 166 9.13 50.14 38.30
C ASN A 166 9.44 51.61 38.01
N GLU A 167 8.86 52.18 36.95
CA GLU A 167 8.98 53.61 36.62
C GLU A 167 8.48 54.51 37.76
N LEU A 168 7.29 54.23 38.32
CA LEU A 168 6.74 54.98 39.45
C LEU A 168 7.60 54.85 40.70
N ARG A 169 8.19 53.67 40.96
CA ARG A 169 9.15 53.48 42.06
C ARG A 169 10.40 54.35 41.88
N HIS A 170 10.91 54.47 40.66
CA HIS A 170 12.02 55.39 40.37
C HIS A 170 11.60 56.84 40.60
N VAL A 171 10.43 57.28 40.14
CA VAL A 171 9.92 58.65 40.39
C VAL A 171 9.77 58.93 41.90
N ILE A 172 9.30 57.96 42.69
CA ILE A 172 9.19 58.09 44.14
C ILE A 172 10.58 58.19 44.80
N ALA A 173 11.56 57.43 44.33
CA ALA A 173 12.93 57.50 44.80
C ALA A 173 13.58 58.87 44.43
N ASP A 174 13.37 59.33 43.20
CA ASP A 174 13.90 60.60 42.70
C ASP A 174 13.28 61.79 43.42
N THR A 175 11.97 61.79 43.66
CA THR A 175 11.30 62.86 44.44
C THR A 175 11.83 62.92 45.86
N ARG A 176 12.13 61.78 46.50
CA ARG A 176 12.77 61.74 47.83
C ARG A 176 14.15 62.39 47.81
N SER A 177 14.99 62.03 46.84
CA SER A 177 16.32 62.63 46.66
C SER A 177 16.23 64.13 46.36
N MET A 178 15.29 64.53 45.50
CA MET A 178 15.05 65.92 45.12
C MET A 178 14.54 66.76 46.30
N THR A 179 13.70 66.21 47.19
CA THR A 179 13.31 66.89 48.43
C THR A 179 14.51 67.16 49.32
N ILE A 180 15.42 66.18 49.47
CA ILE A 180 16.64 66.35 50.27
C ILE A 180 17.52 67.46 49.67
N VAL A 181 17.80 67.41 48.37
CA VAL A 181 18.61 68.43 47.68
C VAL A 181 17.97 69.81 47.78
N CYS A 182 16.66 69.92 47.56
CA CYS A 182 15.93 71.20 47.66
C CYS A 182 15.97 71.75 49.09
N SER A 183 15.79 70.91 50.11
CA SER A 183 15.86 71.33 51.51
C SER A 183 17.25 71.85 51.90
N VAL A 184 18.32 71.15 51.47
CA VAL A 184 19.71 71.58 51.70
C VAL A 184 19.99 72.90 50.99
N ALA A 185 19.51 73.07 49.76
CA ALA A 185 19.67 74.31 49.00
C ALA A 185 18.97 75.50 49.68
N VAL A 186 17.74 75.33 50.19
CA VAL A 186 17.03 76.38 50.94
C VAL A 186 17.78 76.75 52.21
N ILE A 187 18.30 75.77 52.96
CA ILE A 187 19.12 76.03 54.16
C ILE A 187 20.39 76.79 53.80
N ALA A 188 21.09 76.39 52.73
CA ALA A 188 22.28 77.10 52.25
C ALA A 188 21.99 78.54 51.83
N CYS A 189 20.86 78.79 51.15
CA CYS A 189 20.41 80.13 50.79
C CYS A 189 20.14 80.99 52.05
N ILE A 190 19.49 80.43 53.07
CA ILE A 190 19.25 81.12 54.35
C ILE A 190 20.58 81.46 55.04
N LEU A 191 21.54 80.53 55.08
CA LEU A 191 22.87 80.75 55.67
C LEU A 191 23.67 81.83 54.93
N LEU A 192 23.62 81.86 53.59
CA LEU A 192 24.26 82.90 52.79
C LEU A 192 23.66 84.30 53.05
N LEU A 193 22.33 84.41 53.10
CA LEU A 193 21.65 85.66 53.43
C LEU A 193 22.00 86.14 54.84
N LEU A 194 22.17 85.22 55.78
CA LEU A 194 22.60 85.51 57.15
C LEU A 194 24.03 86.07 57.17
N LEU A 195 24.96 85.44 56.46
CA LEU A 195 26.34 85.94 56.34
C LEU A 195 26.40 87.33 55.70
N LEU A 196 25.62 87.57 54.65
CA LEU A 196 25.55 88.88 53.97
C LEU A 196 25.04 89.98 54.91
N GLN A 197 24.06 89.66 55.74
CA GLN A 197 23.48 90.59 56.71
C GLN A 197 24.50 91.02 57.78
N PHE A 198 25.29 90.07 58.31
CA PHE A 198 26.30 90.36 59.33
C PHE A 198 27.57 91.04 58.80
N THR A 199 27.96 90.76 57.55
CA THR A 199 29.23 91.28 56.98
C THR A 199 29.07 92.61 56.23
N LEU A 200 27.95 92.82 55.54
CA LEU A 200 27.74 93.95 54.62
C LEU A 200 26.65 94.93 55.05
N GLN A 201 25.95 94.69 56.17
CA GLN A 201 24.86 95.53 56.71
C GLN A 201 23.74 95.86 55.68
N LEU A 202 23.52 94.97 54.70
CA LEU A 202 22.47 95.11 53.69
C LEU A 202 21.07 94.75 54.26
N ASP A 203 20.01 95.41 53.78
CA ASP A 203 18.62 95.06 54.13
C ASP A 203 18.18 93.78 53.38
N THR A 204 18.38 92.62 54.01
CA THR A 204 18.16 91.29 53.43
C THR A 204 16.72 90.77 53.59
N LYS A 205 15.78 91.58 54.11
CA LYS A 205 14.38 91.16 54.37
C LYS A 205 13.65 90.64 53.14
N ILE A 206 13.82 91.32 52.00
CA ILE A 206 13.20 90.91 50.72
C ILE A 206 13.79 89.58 50.22
N GLY A 207 15.09 89.35 50.45
CA GLY A 207 15.78 88.12 50.08
C GLY A 207 15.26 86.89 50.84
N TYR A 208 15.02 87.02 52.15
CA TYR A 208 14.42 85.94 52.93
C TYR A 208 12.99 85.61 52.50
N LEU A 209 12.17 86.63 52.22
CA LEU A 209 10.80 86.44 51.73
C LEU A 209 10.78 85.71 50.38
N LEU A 210 11.68 86.07 49.45
CA LEU A 210 11.82 85.41 48.16
C LEU A 210 12.32 83.96 48.31
N ALA A 211 13.35 83.71 49.13
CA ALA A 211 13.87 82.37 49.35
C ALA A 211 12.83 81.44 50.00
N ALA A 212 12.08 81.95 50.98
CA ALA A 212 11.00 81.22 51.63
C ALA A 212 9.82 80.96 50.67
N GLY A 213 9.44 81.95 49.86
CA GLY A 213 8.36 81.80 48.87
C GLY A 213 8.70 80.77 47.79
N ILE A 214 9.90 80.88 47.19
CA ILE A 214 10.36 79.93 46.16
C ILE A 214 10.53 78.52 46.76
N GLY A 215 11.11 78.42 47.96
CA GLY A 215 11.26 77.14 48.67
C GLY A 215 9.92 76.47 48.96
N ALA A 216 8.93 77.23 49.45
CA ALA A 216 7.59 76.72 49.72
C ALA A 216 6.89 76.22 48.44
N VAL A 217 7.00 76.95 47.32
CA VAL A 217 6.45 76.52 46.03
C VAL A 217 7.16 75.25 45.52
N ALA A 218 8.49 75.18 45.60
CA ALA A 218 9.23 74.00 45.15
C ALA A 218 8.88 72.74 45.97
N ILE A 219 8.81 72.86 47.31
CA ILE A 219 8.47 71.75 48.20
C ILE A 219 7.04 71.27 47.95
N THR A 220 6.08 72.18 47.76
CA THR A 220 4.68 71.81 47.49
C THR A 220 4.53 71.09 46.16
N LEU A 221 5.21 71.53 45.10
CA LEU A 221 5.20 70.84 43.80
C LEU A 221 5.81 69.43 43.89
N ILE A 222 6.92 69.26 44.61
CA ILE A 222 7.53 67.94 44.83
C ILE A 222 6.57 67.03 45.63
N TYR A 223 5.90 67.58 46.64
CA TYR A 223 4.95 66.84 47.46
C TYR A 223 3.75 66.35 46.65
N ILE A 224 3.17 67.21 45.80
CA ILE A 224 2.06 66.83 44.90
C ILE A 224 2.52 65.69 43.98
N LYS A 225 3.66 65.86 43.29
CA LYS A 225 4.21 64.83 42.39
C LYS A 225 4.47 63.50 43.12
N HIS A 226 4.97 63.56 44.35
CA HIS A 226 5.22 62.37 45.17
C HIS A 226 3.93 61.66 45.59
N MET A 227 2.91 62.43 45.99
CA MET A 227 1.61 61.88 46.40
C MET A 227 0.89 61.25 45.21
N ASP A 228 0.91 61.90 44.05
CA ASP A 228 0.30 61.37 42.82
C ASP A 228 0.99 60.09 42.36
N ALA A 229 2.32 60.05 42.36
CA ALA A 229 3.08 58.84 42.02
C ALA A 229 2.79 57.68 42.99
N LYS A 230 2.61 57.96 44.29
CA LYS A 230 2.22 56.94 45.29
C LYS A 230 0.81 56.40 45.05
N ARG A 231 -0.15 57.28 44.76
CA ARG A 231 -1.54 56.87 44.45
C ARG A 231 -1.60 56.03 43.18
N GLU A 232 -0.90 56.45 42.13
CA GLU A 232 -0.81 55.68 40.88
C GLU A 232 -0.14 54.32 41.12
N LEU A 233 0.91 54.27 41.94
CA LEU A 233 1.59 53.02 42.28
C LEU A 233 0.62 52.01 42.93
N GLU A 234 -0.20 52.43 43.89
CA GLU A 234 -1.18 51.58 44.55
C GLU A 234 -2.24 51.05 43.56
N GLN A 235 -2.70 51.91 42.63
CA GLN A 235 -3.63 51.50 41.56
C GLN A 235 -2.99 50.46 40.63
N VAL A 236 -1.73 50.66 40.24
CA VAL A 236 -0.98 49.72 39.40
C VAL A 236 -0.76 48.38 40.12
N GLU A 237 -0.42 48.39 41.41
CA GLU A 237 -0.25 47.16 42.21
C GLU A 237 -1.57 46.36 42.36
N ASN A 238 -2.69 47.06 42.56
CA ASN A 238 -4.02 46.46 42.54
C ASN A 238 -4.37 45.90 41.15
N GLY A 239 -4.01 46.61 40.08
CA GLY A 239 -4.14 46.17 38.69
C GLY A 239 -3.38 44.87 38.43
N ILE A 240 -2.11 44.79 38.82
CA ILE A 240 -1.27 43.57 38.70
C ILE A 240 -1.93 42.40 39.43
N SER A 241 -2.41 42.63 40.66
CA SER A 241 -3.06 41.59 41.46
C SER A 241 -4.34 41.06 40.77
N ARG A 242 -5.11 41.94 40.12
CA ARG A 242 -6.28 41.55 39.32
C ARG A 242 -5.87 40.74 38.09
N ILE A 243 -4.83 41.16 37.37
CA ILE A 243 -4.32 40.43 36.20
C ILE A 243 -3.84 39.02 36.61
N ILE A 244 -3.14 38.88 37.74
CA ILE A 244 -2.70 37.58 38.25
C ILE A 244 -3.90 36.66 38.51
N ARG A 245 -4.98 37.17 39.12
CA ARG A 245 -6.21 36.38 39.33
C ARG A 245 -6.82 35.93 38.00
N LEU A 246 -6.93 36.82 37.02
CA LEU A 246 -7.42 36.47 35.68
C LEU A 246 -6.52 35.42 35.00
N GLN A 247 -5.20 35.60 35.08
CA GLN A 247 -4.22 34.67 34.53
C GLN A 247 -4.36 33.28 35.16
N ASN A 248 -4.57 33.19 36.48
CA ASN A 248 -4.81 31.90 37.15
C ASN A 248 -6.12 31.24 36.69
N THR A 249 -7.21 32.00 36.54
CA THR A 249 -8.47 31.48 36.00
C THR A 249 -8.30 30.92 34.59
N VAL A 250 -7.57 31.63 33.71
CA VAL A 250 -7.30 31.17 32.34
C VAL A 250 -6.36 29.96 32.33
N LYS A 251 -5.36 29.90 33.24
CA LYS A 251 -4.50 28.71 33.41
C LYS A 251 -5.29 27.48 33.85
N ILE A 252 -6.28 27.62 34.74
CA ILE A 252 -7.16 26.51 35.11
C ILE A 252 -7.92 26.01 33.89
N ARG A 253 -8.46 26.91 33.06
CA ARG A 253 -9.14 26.53 31.80
C ARG A 253 -8.19 25.83 30.83
N TYR A 254 -6.94 26.31 30.72
CA TYR A 254 -5.90 25.67 29.92
C TYR A 254 -5.67 24.23 30.35
N VAL A 255 -5.42 24.00 31.65
CA VAL A 255 -5.16 22.66 32.19
C VAL A 255 -6.37 21.75 31.99
N ASN A 256 -7.58 22.23 32.26
CA ASN A 256 -8.80 21.45 32.05
C ASN A 256 -9.00 21.06 30.58
N ASN A 257 -8.77 21.99 29.65
CA ASN A 257 -8.90 21.70 28.23
C ASN A 257 -7.76 20.81 27.70
N THR A 258 -6.55 20.92 28.25
CA THR A 258 -5.47 19.97 27.97
C THR A 258 -5.83 18.56 28.40
N HIS A 259 -6.37 18.38 29.62
CA HIS A 259 -6.83 17.06 30.06
C HIS A 259 -7.96 16.49 29.20
N LEU A 260 -8.88 17.35 28.74
CA LEU A 260 -9.92 16.95 27.78
C LEU A 260 -9.31 16.51 26.45
N LEU A 261 -8.36 17.27 25.90
CA LEU A 261 -7.64 16.92 24.67
C LEU A 261 -6.88 15.60 24.82
N ASP A 262 -6.14 15.42 25.92
CA ASP A 262 -5.41 14.18 26.20
C ASP A 262 -6.36 12.97 26.25
N TYR A 263 -7.52 13.13 26.88
CA TYR A 263 -8.57 12.10 26.89
C TYR A 263 -9.11 11.80 25.48
N LEU A 264 -9.40 12.83 24.68
CA LEU A 264 -9.92 12.66 23.32
C LEU A 264 -8.87 12.01 22.41
N TYR A 265 -7.61 12.44 22.49
CA TYR A 265 -6.48 11.83 21.80
C TYR A 265 -6.32 10.35 22.15
N MET A 266 -6.45 10.00 23.44
CA MET A 266 -6.40 8.61 23.88
C MET A 266 -7.64 7.81 23.44
N LYS A 267 -8.85 8.39 23.49
CA LYS A 267 -10.10 7.73 23.10
C LYS A 267 -10.09 7.32 21.63
N TYR A 268 -9.61 8.21 20.76
CA TYR A 268 -9.58 8.01 19.31
C TYR A 268 -8.23 7.49 18.78
N ASP A 269 -7.22 7.38 19.64
CA ASP A 269 -5.85 6.96 19.31
C ASP A 269 -5.23 7.81 18.18
N VAL A 270 -5.29 9.13 18.36
CA VAL A 270 -4.82 10.14 17.40
C VAL A 270 -4.11 11.28 18.11
N SER A 271 -3.23 11.97 17.40
CA SER A 271 -2.48 13.11 17.94
C SER A 271 -3.11 14.47 17.58
N SER A 272 -4.08 14.50 16.67
CA SER A 272 -4.77 15.73 16.25
C SER A 272 -6.14 15.45 15.63
N ALA A 273 -7.02 16.45 15.62
CA ALA A 273 -8.30 16.36 14.90
C ALA A 273 -8.08 16.14 13.39
N GLY A 274 -7.05 16.77 12.83
CA GLY A 274 -6.68 16.61 11.43
C GLY A 274 -6.20 15.19 11.08
N GLU A 275 -5.54 14.49 12.01
CA GLU A 275 -5.15 13.09 11.83
C GLU A 275 -6.37 12.15 11.85
N LEU A 276 -7.31 12.39 12.77
CA LEU A 276 -8.56 11.66 12.82
C LEU A 276 -9.36 11.86 11.54
N GLY A 277 -9.46 13.10 11.04
CA GLY A 277 -10.15 13.43 9.79
C GLY A 277 -9.53 12.75 8.58
N LYS A 278 -8.20 12.76 8.46
CA LYS A 278 -7.50 12.03 7.38
C LYS A 278 -7.71 10.52 7.47
N SER A 279 -7.68 9.97 8.67
CA SER A 279 -7.89 8.52 8.89
C SER A 279 -9.33 8.12 8.57
N TRP A 280 -10.30 8.99 8.90
CA TRP A 280 -11.71 8.80 8.57
C TRP A 280 -11.98 8.86 7.07
N GLN A 281 -11.42 9.84 6.38
CA GLN A 281 -11.57 9.96 4.92
C GLN A 281 -11.01 8.73 4.22
N ARG A 282 -9.80 8.30 4.59
CA ARG A 282 -9.21 7.05 4.07
C ARG A 282 -10.05 5.82 4.36
N TYR A 283 -10.68 5.75 5.54
CA TYR A 283 -11.58 4.66 5.88
C TYR A 283 -12.82 4.65 4.98
N GLN A 284 -13.44 5.81 4.73
CA GLN A 284 -14.59 5.91 3.83
C GLN A 284 -14.23 5.50 2.41
N ASP A 285 -13.12 6.03 1.88
CA ASP A 285 -12.60 5.66 0.56
C ASP A 285 -12.36 4.14 0.47
N GLU A 286 -11.67 3.56 1.45
CA GLU A 286 -11.39 2.11 1.46
C GLU A 286 -12.65 1.27 1.71
N LYS A 287 -13.64 1.76 2.46
CA LYS A 287 -14.91 1.07 2.70
C LYS A 287 -15.72 0.99 1.41
N GLU A 288 -15.83 2.09 0.68
CA GLU A 288 -16.46 2.12 -0.64
C GLU A 288 -15.73 1.22 -1.64
N GLU A 289 -14.40 1.27 -1.65
CA GLU A 289 -13.61 0.40 -2.53
C GLU A 289 -13.76 -1.09 -2.17
N ARG A 290 -13.73 -1.47 -0.88
CA ARG A 290 -13.96 -2.86 -0.45
C ARG A 290 -15.37 -3.34 -0.82
N HIS A 291 -16.37 -2.47 -0.71
CA HIS A 291 -17.73 -2.79 -1.13
C HIS A 291 -17.82 -2.97 -2.65
N SER A 292 -17.22 -2.07 -3.43
CA SER A 292 -17.14 -2.17 -4.89
C SER A 292 -16.38 -3.44 -5.31
N TYR A 293 -15.30 -3.79 -4.62
CA TYR A 293 -14.56 -5.03 -4.85
C TYR A 293 -15.41 -6.27 -4.59
N GLN A 294 -16.15 -6.31 -3.48
CA GLN A 294 -17.06 -7.42 -3.17
C GLN A 294 -18.21 -7.52 -4.18
N GLN A 295 -18.71 -6.39 -4.69
CA GLN A 295 -19.71 -6.39 -5.76
C GLN A 295 -19.10 -6.91 -7.06
N ALA A 296 -17.93 -6.42 -7.45
CA ALA A 296 -17.21 -6.87 -8.64
C ALA A 296 -16.86 -8.37 -8.56
N GLU A 297 -16.53 -8.90 -7.38
CA GLU A 297 -16.29 -10.34 -7.17
C GLU A 297 -17.55 -11.18 -7.39
N ARG A 298 -18.70 -10.71 -6.87
CA ARG A 298 -20.00 -11.37 -7.09
C ARG A 298 -20.42 -11.32 -8.55
N GLU A 299 -20.25 -10.18 -9.20
CA GLU A 299 -20.55 -10.00 -10.62
C GLU A 299 -19.64 -10.88 -11.47
N LEU A 300 -18.34 -10.95 -11.16
CA LEU A 300 -17.39 -11.82 -11.85
C LEU A 300 -17.79 -13.29 -11.73
N ASP A 301 -18.13 -13.77 -10.53
CA ASP A 301 -18.60 -15.16 -10.33
C ASP A 301 -19.90 -15.43 -11.11
N GLN A 302 -20.81 -14.44 -11.17
CA GLN A 302 -22.03 -14.55 -11.96
C GLN A 302 -21.74 -14.65 -13.47
N TYR A 303 -20.91 -13.76 -14.02
CA TYR A 303 -20.58 -13.79 -15.46
C TYR A 303 -19.73 -15.02 -15.82
N GLN A 304 -18.85 -15.50 -14.95
CA GLN A 304 -18.12 -16.75 -15.16
C GLN A 304 -19.08 -17.95 -15.20
N LYS A 305 -20.07 -18.01 -14.31
CA LYS A 305 -21.11 -19.05 -14.34
C LYS A 305 -21.96 -18.98 -15.60
N GLU A 306 -22.33 -17.78 -16.04
CA GLU A 306 -23.10 -17.55 -17.26
C GLU A 306 -22.30 -17.97 -18.51
N LEU A 307 -21.02 -17.60 -18.59
CA LEU A 307 -20.12 -18.02 -19.66
C LEU A 307 -19.98 -19.55 -19.71
N LEU A 308 -19.76 -20.21 -18.56
CA LEU A 308 -19.70 -21.67 -18.47
C LEU A 308 -21.03 -22.34 -18.87
N HIS A 309 -22.16 -21.76 -18.48
CA HIS A 309 -23.48 -22.28 -18.82
C HIS A 309 -23.71 -22.26 -20.33
N THR A 310 -23.40 -21.13 -20.96
CA THR A 310 -23.50 -20.95 -22.42
C THR A 310 -22.57 -21.94 -23.13
N LEU A 311 -21.29 -22.03 -22.76
CA LEU A 311 -20.34 -22.95 -23.38
C LEU A 311 -20.78 -24.43 -23.27
N ARG A 312 -21.29 -24.85 -22.10
CA ARG A 312 -21.81 -26.22 -21.92
C ARG A 312 -23.02 -26.52 -22.79
N ARG A 313 -23.87 -25.53 -23.06
CA ARG A 313 -25.05 -25.69 -23.93
C ARG A 313 -24.67 -26.05 -25.36
N TYR A 314 -23.51 -25.60 -25.85
CA TYR A 314 -22.99 -25.91 -27.19
C TYR A 314 -22.00 -27.07 -27.23
N GLN A 315 -22.03 -27.95 -26.22
CA GLN A 315 -21.21 -29.16 -26.18
C GLN A 315 -19.70 -28.93 -26.24
N VAL A 316 -19.23 -27.74 -25.82
CA VAL A 316 -17.81 -27.49 -25.58
C VAL A 316 -17.35 -28.48 -24.50
N LYS A 317 -16.34 -29.30 -24.82
CA LYS A 317 -15.87 -30.39 -23.95
C LYS A 317 -15.16 -29.85 -22.72
N ASP A 318 -14.36 -28.78 -22.87
CA ASP A 318 -13.58 -28.17 -21.78
C ASP A 318 -13.89 -26.67 -21.58
N PRO A 319 -15.10 -26.29 -21.09
CA PRO A 319 -15.49 -24.89 -20.90
C PRO A 319 -14.63 -24.08 -19.93
N MET A 320 -13.94 -24.74 -18.99
CA MET A 320 -13.19 -24.08 -17.91
C MET A 320 -11.93 -23.36 -18.42
N ILE A 321 -11.36 -23.84 -19.52
CA ILE A 321 -10.14 -23.26 -20.11
C ILE A 321 -10.44 -21.87 -20.69
N TRP A 322 -11.63 -21.73 -21.25
CA TRP A 322 -12.12 -20.50 -21.87
C TRP A 322 -12.35 -19.35 -20.87
N LEU A 323 -12.48 -19.65 -19.57
CA LEU A 323 -12.52 -18.63 -18.52
C LEU A 323 -11.19 -17.86 -18.39
N HIS A 324 -10.06 -18.52 -18.66
CA HIS A 324 -8.73 -17.91 -18.56
C HIS A 324 -8.26 -17.33 -19.90
N GLN A 325 -9.06 -17.51 -20.96
CA GLN A 325 -8.80 -17.07 -22.32
C GLN A 325 -9.96 -16.23 -22.86
N THR A 326 -10.55 -15.39 -22.02
CA THR A 326 -11.61 -14.46 -22.42
C THR A 326 -11.15 -13.58 -23.58
N ARG A 327 -9.88 -13.18 -23.64
CA ARG A 327 -9.32 -12.41 -24.76
C ARG A 327 -9.36 -13.12 -26.10
N ALA A 328 -9.19 -14.45 -26.11
CA ALA A 328 -9.34 -15.27 -27.32
C ALA A 328 -10.78 -15.28 -27.84
N ILE A 329 -11.77 -15.15 -26.95
CA ILE A 329 -13.18 -15.01 -27.33
C ILE A 329 -13.46 -13.60 -27.90
N LEU A 330 -12.77 -12.58 -27.38
CA LEU A 330 -12.97 -11.18 -27.74
C LEU A 330 -12.30 -10.79 -29.06
N ASP A 331 -11.08 -11.26 -29.30
CA ASP A 331 -10.31 -10.97 -30.50
C ASP A 331 -10.18 -12.20 -31.40
N LYS A 332 -10.76 -12.08 -32.60
CA LYS A 332 -10.65 -13.11 -33.64
C LYS A 332 -9.19 -13.37 -34.03
N LYS A 333 -8.31 -12.36 -33.94
CA LYS A 333 -6.89 -12.53 -34.25
C LYS A 333 -6.22 -13.44 -33.23
N GLU A 334 -6.45 -13.22 -31.93
CA GLU A 334 -5.95 -14.11 -30.88
C GLU A 334 -6.50 -15.53 -31.05
N MET A 335 -7.79 -15.68 -31.37
CA MET A 335 -8.38 -16.99 -31.66
C MET A 335 -7.68 -17.72 -32.81
N VAL A 336 -7.31 -17.01 -33.89
CA VAL A 336 -6.58 -17.59 -35.02
C VAL A 336 -5.15 -17.97 -34.65
N GLU A 337 -4.45 -17.14 -33.88
CA GLU A 337 -3.09 -17.43 -33.40
C GLU A 337 -3.07 -18.69 -32.52
N ILE A 338 -4.02 -18.80 -31.60
CA ILE A 338 -4.18 -19.97 -30.72
C ILE A 338 -4.47 -21.22 -31.54
N ARG A 339 -5.38 -21.12 -32.52
CA ARG A 339 -5.69 -22.24 -33.41
C ARG A 339 -4.48 -22.68 -34.20
N HIS A 340 -3.71 -21.74 -34.74
CA HIS A 340 -2.51 -22.04 -35.51
C HIS A 340 -1.48 -22.80 -34.66
N ASN A 341 -1.24 -22.34 -33.43
CA ASN A 341 -0.35 -23.00 -32.48
C ASN A 341 -0.82 -24.43 -32.14
N LEU A 342 -2.12 -24.63 -31.92
CA LEU A 342 -2.70 -25.96 -31.68
C LEU A 342 -2.60 -26.87 -32.91
N ILE A 343 -2.76 -26.33 -34.12
CA ILE A 343 -2.58 -27.09 -35.36
C ILE A 343 -1.12 -27.54 -35.51
N ILE A 344 -0.14 -26.65 -35.31
CA ILE A 344 1.28 -26.98 -35.36
C ILE A 344 1.60 -28.07 -34.32
N ARG A 345 1.12 -27.91 -33.08
CA ARG A 345 1.32 -28.91 -32.02
C ARG A 345 0.69 -30.25 -32.38
N ARG A 346 -0.53 -30.27 -32.91
CA ARG A 346 -1.19 -31.50 -33.37
C ARG A 346 -0.41 -32.19 -34.49
N GLN A 347 0.16 -31.42 -35.42
CA GLN A 347 1.02 -31.96 -36.49
C GLN A 347 2.33 -32.52 -35.94
N SER A 348 2.98 -31.83 -35.00
CA SER A 348 4.20 -32.30 -34.32
C SER A 348 3.95 -33.59 -33.55
N LEU A 349 2.86 -33.65 -32.77
CA LEU A 349 2.43 -34.87 -32.06
C LEU A 349 2.19 -36.02 -33.03
N ARG A 350 1.52 -35.77 -34.16
CA ARG A 350 1.33 -36.77 -35.21
C ARG A 350 2.66 -37.29 -35.76
N ARG A 351 3.61 -36.41 -36.10
CA ARG A 351 4.94 -36.83 -36.58
C ARG A 351 5.68 -37.67 -35.54
N ARG A 352 5.60 -37.32 -34.26
CA ARG A 352 6.21 -38.10 -33.16
C ARG A 352 5.55 -39.47 -33.00
N MET A 353 4.23 -39.55 -33.10
CA MET A 353 3.51 -40.83 -33.09
C MET A 353 3.88 -41.69 -34.31
N ASP A 354 3.90 -41.11 -35.51
CA ASP A 354 4.27 -41.82 -36.74
C ASP A 354 5.72 -42.35 -36.64
N TYR A 355 6.64 -41.55 -36.07
CA TYR A 355 8.02 -41.97 -35.80
C TYR A 355 8.09 -43.13 -34.79
N ASN A 356 7.46 -43.01 -33.62
CA ASN A 356 7.48 -44.07 -32.61
C ASN A 356 6.82 -45.36 -33.11
N LYS A 357 5.75 -45.24 -33.89
CA LYS A 357 4.98 -46.37 -34.42
C LYS A 357 5.67 -47.06 -35.60
N GLU A 358 6.09 -46.31 -36.61
CA GLU A 358 6.64 -46.87 -37.85
C GLU A 358 8.15 -47.05 -37.79
N VAL A 359 8.88 -46.13 -37.16
CA VAL A 359 10.35 -46.14 -37.15
C VAL A 359 10.91 -46.91 -35.96
N ILE A 360 10.39 -46.72 -34.75
CA ILE A 360 10.91 -47.44 -33.57
C ILE A 360 10.27 -48.83 -33.48
N ALA A 361 8.96 -48.89 -33.22
CA ALA A 361 8.27 -50.16 -33.03
C ALA A 361 8.24 -51.00 -34.32
N GLY A 362 8.00 -50.36 -35.47
CA GLY A 362 7.99 -51.03 -36.78
C GLY A 362 9.34 -51.64 -37.18
N LYS A 363 10.46 -50.90 -37.04
CA LYS A 363 11.80 -51.45 -37.33
C LYS A 363 12.19 -52.53 -36.31
N ALA A 364 11.94 -52.34 -35.01
CA ALA A 364 12.26 -53.34 -33.99
C ALA A 364 11.46 -54.64 -34.19
N GLN A 365 10.19 -54.56 -34.58
CA GLN A 365 9.37 -55.73 -34.93
C GLN A 365 9.87 -56.42 -36.20
N ALA A 366 10.24 -55.65 -37.23
CA ALA A 366 10.80 -56.18 -38.47
C ALA A 366 12.15 -56.88 -38.22
N GLU A 367 12.98 -56.34 -37.33
CA GLU A 367 14.26 -56.91 -36.91
C GLU A 367 14.10 -58.25 -36.20
N ILE A 368 13.17 -58.36 -35.23
CA ILE A 368 12.85 -59.63 -34.57
C ILE A 368 12.34 -60.66 -35.57
N LYS A 369 11.48 -60.24 -36.52
CA LYS A 369 10.92 -61.11 -37.55
C LYS A 369 11.97 -61.60 -38.54
N ASP A 370 12.83 -60.71 -39.02
CA ASP A 370 13.92 -61.04 -39.95
C ASP A 370 14.99 -61.93 -39.27
N LEU A 371 15.25 -61.73 -37.98
CA LEU A 371 16.12 -62.62 -37.19
C LEU A 371 15.54 -64.04 -37.08
N ALA A 372 14.21 -64.15 -36.90
CA ALA A 372 13.52 -65.45 -36.86
C ALA A 372 13.48 -66.15 -38.23
N GLU A 373 13.34 -65.40 -39.33
CA GLU A 373 13.33 -65.92 -40.71
C GLU A 373 14.72 -66.36 -41.18
N LYS A 374 15.76 -65.56 -40.93
CA LYS A 374 17.15 -65.87 -41.31
C LYS A 374 17.76 -67.02 -40.52
N TYR A 375 17.29 -67.27 -39.29
CA TYR A 375 17.81 -68.33 -38.42
C TYR A 375 16.70 -69.28 -37.90
N PRO A 376 16.15 -70.16 -38.77
CA PRO A 376 15.03 -71.04 -38.42
C PRO A 376 15.32 -71.99 -37.25
N ARG A 377 16.60 -72.33 -37.04
CA ARG A 377 17.05 -73.21 -35.94
C ARG A 377 16.84 -72.56 -34.56
N TYR A 378 16.90 -71.24 -34.47
CA TYR A 378 16.74 -70.48 -33.23
C TYR A 378 15.38 -69.74 -33.14
N ALA A 379 14.57 -69.79 -34.20
CA ALA A 379 13.26 -69.14 -34.26
C ALA A 379 12.33 -69.52 -33.10
N LYS A 380 12.28 -70.80 -32.71
CA LYS A 380 11.51 -71.26 -31.54
C LYS A 380 11.98 -70.63 -30.22
N GLU A 381 13.28 -70.40 -30.09
CA GLU A 381 13.83 -69.76 -28.89
C GLU A 381 13.57 -68.26 -28.88
N ILE A 382 13.66 -67.59 -30.05
CA ILE A 382 13.35 -66.17 -30.21
C ILE A 382 11.87 -65.91 -29.88
N LEU A 383 10.96 -66.73 -30.42
CA LEU A 383 9.53 -66.62 -30.12
C LEU A 383 9.22 -66.86 -28.65
N ASN A 384 9.86 -67.85 -28.01
CA ASN A 384 9.72 -68.08 -26.58
C ASN A 384 10.20 -66.88 -25.72
N ILE A 385 11.19 -66.11 -26.18
CA ILE A 385 11.67 -64.91 -25.46
C ILE A 385 10.63 -63.78 -25.59
N VAL A 386 10.03 -63.61 -26.76
CA VAL A 386 8.93 -62.66 -27.00
C VAL A 386 7.73 -62.99 -26.11
N ASP A 387 7.33 -64.27 -26.07
CA ASP A 387 6.21 -64.74 -25.24
C ASP A 387 6.49 -64.53 -23.73
N GLN A 388 7.71 -64.83 -23.26
CA GLN A 388 8.11 -64.60 -21.87
C GLN A 388 8.10 -63.12 -21.49
N TYR A 389 8.48 -62.23 -22.41
CA TYR A 389 8.47 -60.79 -22.18
C TYR A 389 7.02 -60.27 -22.12
N ALA A 390 6.15 -60.71 -23.03
CA ALA A 390 4.73 -60.35 -23.03
C ALA A 390 3.97 -60.81 -21.77
N ASP A 391 4.37 -61.95 -21.17
CA ASP A 391 3.83 -62.41 -19.89
C ASP A 391 4.39 -61.63 -18.68
N SER A 392 5.55 -60.99 -18.84
CA SER A 392 6.19 -60.21 -17.77
C SER A 392 5.64 -58.78 -17.63
N GLU A 393 5.16 -58.17 -18.72
CA GLU A 393 4.51 -56.84 -18.68
C GLU A 393 3.03 -56.87 -18.25
N LYS A 394 2.39 -58.05 -18.25
CA LYS A 394 0.99 -58.21 -17.81
C LYS A 394 0.80 -58.37 -16.30
N LYS A 395 1.89 -58.47 -15.53
CA LYS A 395 1.91 -58.55 -14.07
C LYS A 395 2.25 -57.21 -13.48
#